data_AF-A0A2T2S8U8-F1
#
_entry.id   AF-A0A2T2S8U8-F1
#
_cell.length_a   1.000
_cell.length_b   1.000
_cell.length_c   1.000
_cell.angle_alpha   90.00
_cell.angle_beta   90.00
_cell.angle_gamma   90.00
#
_symmetry.space_group_name_H-M   'P 1'
#
loop_
_entity.id
_entity.type
_entity.pdbx_description
1 polymer ?
#
loop_
_entity_poly.entity_id
_entity_poly.type
_entity_poly.pdbx_seq_one_letter_code
_entity_poly.pdbx_strand_id
1 'polypeptide(L)'
;MVFVLLLAVTLSSPFAQEVQDAYAHQKPDRLRSLLSEADARADSFLVRYRLYPLTEDASILDDLPSELPDGSARELALLSGLWSYRAGEASFFRKVQYGRRSANLLEQAKAKD
;
A
#
# COMPACT_ATOMS: atom_id res chain seq x y z
N MET A 1 5.95 18.56 -6.77
CA MET A 1 4.60 18.38 -7.37
C MET A 1 4.56 17.36 -8.52
N VAL A 2 5.70 16.85 -9.01
CA VAL A 2 5.75 15.80 -10.06
C VAL A 2 5.42 14.39 -9.55
N PHE A 3 5.65 14.11 -8.25
CA PHE A 3 5.42 12.80 -7.64
C PHE A 3 3.94 12.36 -7.59
N VAL A 4 2.99 13.31 -7.59
CA VAL A 4 1.55 13.00 -7.58
C VAL A 4 1.07 12.59 -8.98
N LEU A 5 1.74 13.06 -10.03
CA LEU A 5 1.38 12.79 -11.42
C LEU A 5 1.83 11.40 -11.90
N LEU A 6 2.99 10.91 -11.47
CA LEU A 6 3.46 9.56 -11.86
C LEU A 6 2.63 8.43 -11.22
N LEU A 7 2.09 8.66 -10.01
CA LEU A 7 1.13 7.72 -9.41
C LEU A 7 -0.20 7.68 -10.20
N ALA A 8 -0.59 8.79 -10.81
CA ALA A 8 -1.84 8.90 -11.57
C ALA A 8 -1.80 8.13 -12.90
N VAL A 9 -0.65 8.07 -13.57
CA VAL A 9 -0.52 7.44 -14.91
C VAL A 9 -0.56 5.90 -14.84
N THR A 10 -0.32 5.28 -13.68
CA THR A 10 -0.35 3.81 -13.49
C THR A 10 -1.68 3.28 -12.91
N LEU A 11 -2.66 4.16 -12.64
CA LEU A 11 -4.01 3.81 -12.15
C LEU A 11 -5.00 3.44 -13.27
N SER A 12 -4.53 3.18 -14.49
CA SER A 12 -5.37 2.90 -15.66
C SER A 12 -6.01 1.51 -15.66
N SER A 13 -6.00 0.76 -14.53
CA SER A 13 -6.77 -0.47 -14.42
C SER A 13 -8.17 -0.18 -13.85
N PRO A 14 -9.22 -0.84 -14.36
CA PRO A 14 -10.59 -0.67 -13.85
C PRO A 14 -10.69 -0.99 -12.36
N PHE A 15 -9.91 -1.98 -11.89
CA PHE A 15 -9.82 -2.31 -10.47
C PHE A 15 -9.29 -1.14 -9.63
N ALA A 16 -8.20 -0.49 -10.07
CA ALA A 16 -7.62 0.62 -9.31
C ALA A 16 -8.55 1.84 -9.26
N GLN A 17 -9.33 2.06 -10.32
CA GLN A 17 -10.39 3.07 -10.33
C GLN A 17 -11.49 2.74 -9.33
N GLU A 18 -11.91 1.48 -9.25
CA GLU A 18 -12.94 1.05 -8.31
C GLU A 18 -12.47 1.18 -6.85
N VAL A 19 -11.22 0.82 -6.56
CA VAL A 19 -10.61 1.05 -5.25
C VAL A 19 -10.57 2.53 -4.91
N GLN A 20 -10.19 3.37 -5.88
CA GLN A 20 -10.14 4.81 -5.69
C GLN A 20 -11.53 5.41 -5.47
N ASP A 21 -12.55 4.94 -6.19
CA ASP A 21 -13.95 5.35 -6.02
C ASP A 21 -14.49 4.97 -4.64
N ALA A 22 -14.29 3.71 -4.24
CA ALA A 22 -14.72 3.21 -2.94
C ALA A 22 -14.05 3.98 -1.80
N TYR A 23 -12.76 4.31 -1.93
CA TYR A 23 -12.04 5.13 -0.97
C TYR A 23 -12.55 6.57 -0.92
N ALA A 24 -12.73 7.22 -2.08
CA ALA A 24 -13.22 8.59 -2.18
C ALA A 24 -14.61 8.76 -1.56
N HIS A 25 -15.46 7.75 -1.69
CA HIS A 25 -16.80 7.71 -1.13
C HIS A 25 -16.87 7.08 0.27
N GLN A 26 -15.73 6.81 0.92
CA GLN A 26 -15.66 6.25 2.27
C GLN A 26 -16.48 4.96 2.43
N LYS A 27 -16.33 4.01 1.49
CA LYS A 27 -17.02 2.70 1.50
C LYS A 27 -16.06 1.58 1.94
N PRO A 28 -15.77 1.43 3.24
CA PRO A 28 -14.82 0.44 3.74
C PRO A 28 -15.27 -1.00 3.45
N ASP A 29 -16.58 -1.28 3.47
CA ASP A 29 -17.09 -2.62 3.16
C ASP A 29 -16.87 -2.99 1.69
N ARG A 30 -17.00 -2.03 0.75
CA ARG A 30 -16.65 -2.28 -0.64
C ARG A 30 -15.16 -2.53 -0.80
N LEU A 31 -14.33 -1.79 -0.09
CA LEU A 31 -12.88 -2.04 -0.06
C LEU A 31 -12.55 -3.43 0.51
N ARG A 32 -13.27 -3.93 1.51
CA ARG A 32 -13.10 -5.31 2.01
C ARG A 32 -13.49 -6.36 0.96
N SER A 33 -14.58 -6.14 0.23
CA SER A 33 -14.95 -7.00 -0.91
C SER A 33 -13.86 -6.99 -1.98
N LEU A 34 -13.38 -5.80 -2.39
CA LEU A 34 -12.30 -5.65 -3.36
C LEU A 34 -11.00 -6.31 -2.90
N LEU A 35 -10.70 -6.31 -1.59
CA LEU A 35 -9.54 -7.02 -1.05
C LEU A 35 -9.64 -8.53 -1.28
N SER A 36 -10.85 -9.07 -1.21
CA SER A 36 -11.13 -10.49 -1.43
C SER A 36 -11.16 -10.86 -2.91
N GLU A 37 -11.47 -9.89 -3.77
CA GLU A 37 -11.49 -9.99 -5.25
C GLU A 37 -10.10 -9.74 -5.88
N ALA A 38 -9.10 -9.30 -5.11
CA ALA A 38 -7.80 -8.92 -5.63
C ALA A 38 -6.95 -10.14 -6.03
N ASP A 39 -6.89 -10.42 -7.34
CA ASP A 39 -6.07 -11.51 -7.88
C ASP A 39 -4.58 -11.17 -7.95
N ALA A 40 -4.25 -9.88 -8.14
CA ALA A 40 -2.87 -9.42 -8.22
C ALA A 40 -2.37 -8.90 -6.87
N ARG A 41 -1.10 -9.20 -6.54
CA ARG A 41 -0.45 -8.72 -5.33
C ARG A 41 -0.45 -7.19 -5.20
N ALA A 42 -0.21 -6.48 -6.31
CA ALA A 42 -0.25 -5.02 -6.35
C ALA A 42 -1.64 -4.46 -6.01
N ASP A 43 -2.70 -5.15 -6.42
CA ASP A 43 -4.08 -4.75 -6.17
C ASP A 43 -4.45 -4.98 -4.70
N SER A 44 -4.04 -6.11 -4.12
CA SER A 44 -4.18 -6.37 -2.69
C SER A 44 -3.49 -5.29 -1.85
N PHE A 45 -2.26 -4.90 -2.21
CA PHE A 45 -1.56 -3.82 -1.51
C PHE A 45 -2.23 -2.46 -1.67
N LEU A 46 -2.74 -2.14 -2.86
CA LEU A 46 -3.47 -0.89 -3.11
C LEU A 46 -4.73 -0.81 -2.25
N VAL A 47 -5.51 -1.90 -2.19
CA VAL A 47 -6.72 -1.96 -1.37
C VAL A 47 -6.38 -1.78 0.11
N ARG A 48 -5.41 -2.55 0.63
CA ARG A 48 -4.96 -2.43 2.03
C ARG A 48 -4.51 -1.00 2.36
N TYR A 49 -3.79 -0.37 1.44
CA TYR A 49 -3.29 1.00 1.59
C TYR A 49 -4.41 2.03 1.70
N ARG A 50 -5.55 1.80 1.02
CA ARG A 50 -6.74 2.66 1.09
C ARG A 50 -7.68 2.30 2.23
N LEU A 51 -7.80 1.02 2.57
CA LEU A 51 -8.72 0.55 3.60
C LEU A 51 -8.23 0.91 5.01
N TYR A 52 -6.92 0.81 5.25
CA TYR A 52 -6.36 1.06 6.58
C TYR A 52 -6.70 2.45 7.13
N PRO A 53 -6.50 3.58 6.42
CA PRO A 53 -6.85 4.91 6.94
C PRO A 53 -8.34 5.14 7.23
N LEU A 54 -9.24 4.32 6.67
CA LEU A 54 -10.68 4.44 6.91
C LEU A 54 -11.16 3.61 8.10
N THR A 55 -10.40 2.60 8.49
CA THR A 55 -10.82 1.60 9.49
C THR A 55 -9.92 1.56 10.71
N GLU A 56 -8.66 2.00 10.56
CA GLU A 56 -7.58 1.89 11.54
C GLU A 56 -7.41 0.45 12.08
N ASP A 57 -7.89 -0.53 11.32
CA ASP A 57 -7.85 -1.93 11.68
C ASP A 57 -6.45 -2.48 11.37
N ALA A 58 -5.65 -2.67 12.42
CA ALA A 58 -4.28 -3.15 12.31
C ALA A 58 -4.17 -4.53 11.62
N SER A 59 -5.23 -5.35 11.65
CA SER A 59 -5.22 -6.67 11.00
C SER A 59 -5.06 -6.58 9.48
N ILE A 60 -5.42 -5.44 8.87
CA ILE A 60 -5.20 -5.18 7.43
C ILE A 60 -3.70 -5.15 7.08
N LEU A 61 -2.87 -4.78 8.06
CA LEU A 61 -1.41 -4.69 7.94
C LEU A 61 -0.70 -5.97 8.39
N ASP A 62 -1.44 -7.03 8.70
CA ASP A 62 -0.88 -8.35 8.98
C ASP A 62 -0.46 -9.05 7.68
N ASP A 63 0.47 -10.00 7.84
CA ASP A 63 1.04 -10.81 6.75
C ASP A 63 1.67 -10.02 5.59
N LEU A 64 2.07 -8.76 5.84
CA LEU A 64 2.85 -7.99 4.87
C LEU A 64 4.22 -8.66 4.67
N PRO A 65 4.62 -8.92 3.41
CA PRO A 65 5.94 -9.48 3.16
C PRO A 65 7.04 -8.53 3.65
N SER A 66 8.08 -9.11 4.24
CA SER A 66 9.24 -8.36 4.72
C SER A 66 10.08 -7.78 3.60
N GLU A 67 10.12 -8.49 2.46
CA GLU A 67 10.94 -8.19 1.29
C GLU A 67 10.17 -8.60 0.02
N LEU A 68 10.51 -7.98 -1.10
CA LEU A 68 9.86 -8.23 -2.38
C LEU A 68 10.91 -8.18 -3.52
N PRO A 69 11.81 -9.18 -3.63
CA PRO A 69 12.95 -9.14 -4.56
C PRO A 69 12.50 -8.98 -6.02
N ASP A 70 11.43 -9.70 -6.40
CA ASP A 70 10.81 -9.64 -7.73
C ASP A 70 9.70 -8.58 -7.83
N GLY A 71 9.66 -7.65 -6.86
CA GLY A 71 8.66 -6.59 -6.83
C GLY A 71 8.85 -5.58 -7.96
N SER A 72 7.75 -5.22 -8.61
CA SER A 72 7.70 -4.02 -9.46
C SER A 72 7.86 -2.75 -8.62
N ALA A 73 8.24 -1.64 -9.26
CA ALA A 73 8.36 -0.34 -8.58
C ALA A 73 7.07 0.05 -7.84
N ARG A 74 5.91 -0.22 -8.46
CA ARG A 74 4.58 0.02 -7.87
C ARG A 74 4.34 -0.81 -6.60
N GLU A 75 4.63 -2.11 -6.64
CA GLU A 75 4.44 -2.97 -5.47
C GLU A 75 5.36 -2.59 -4.32
N LEU A 76 6.62 -2.26 -4.62
CA LEU A 76 7.60 -1.80 -3.63
C LEU A 76 7.16 -0.49 -2.97
N ALA A 77 6.65 0.46 -3.75
CA ALA A 77 6.13 1.73 -3.23
C ALA A 77 4.90 1.52 -2.31
N LEU A 78 3.95 0.67 -2.72
CA LEU A 78 2.78 0.36 -1.91
C LEU A 78 3.17 -0.36 -0.62
N LEU A 79 4.07 -1.35 -0.70
CA LEU A 79 4.56 -2.08 0.46
C LEU A 79 5.31 -1.17 1.44
N SER A 80 6.11 -0.22 0.93
CA SER A 80 6.76 0.83 1.73
C SER A 80 5.74 1.68 2.50
N GLY A 81 4.66 2.10 1.83
CA GLY A 81 3.56 2.83 2.46
C GLY A 81 2.87 2.05 3.57
N LEU A 82 2.57 0.76 3.34
CA LEU A 82 1.96 -0.13 4.33
C LEU A 82 2.86 -0.35 5.56
N TRP A 83 4.17 -0.55 5.36
CA TRP A 83 5.13 -0.61 6.47
C TRP A 83 5.23 0.71 7.23
N SER A 84 5.00 1.85 6.56
CA SER A 84 4.97 3.16 7.20
C SER A 84 3.75 3.32 8.10
N TYR A 85 2.57 2.84 7.68
CA TYR A 85 1.39 2.77 8.56
C TYR A 85 1.66 1.88 9.77
N ARG A 86 2.24 0.69 9.54
CA ARG A 86 2.60 -0.23 10.63
C ARG A 86 3.65 0.37 11.58
N ALA A 87 4.56 1.20 11.07
CA ALA A 87 5.48 1.97 11.90
C ALA A 87 4.74 3.03 12.74
N GLY A 88 3.77 3.75 12.16
CA GLY A 88 2.96 4.74 12.87
C GLY A 88 2.29 4.19 14.14
N GLU A 89 1.72 2.99 14.04
CA GLU A 89 1.03 2.27 15.14
C GLU A 89 1.96 1.59 16.14
N ALA A 90 3.20 1.31 15.75
CA ALA A 90 4.10 0.52 16.57
C ALA A 90 4.66 1.32 17.77
N SER A 91 4.87 0.64 18.90
CA SER A 91 5.65 1.18 20.03
C SER A 91 7.04 1.66 19.55
N PHE A 92 7.61 2.65 20.24
CA PHE A 92 8.81 3.41 19.85
C PHE A 92 10.00 2.55 19.33
N PHE A 93 10.20 1.34 19.86
CA PHE A 93 11.28 0.43 19.43
C PHE A 93 11.05 -0.24 18.06
N ARG A 94 9.82 -0.58 17.70
CA ARG A 94 9.50 -1.18 16.39
C ARG A 94 9.36 -0.11 15.29
N LYS A 95 9.07 1.14 15.66
CA LYS A 95 9.08 2.31 14.76
C LYS A 95 10.36 2.44 13.95
N VAL A 96 11.52 2.24 14.58
CA VAL A 96 12.83 2.36 13.91
C VAL A 96 13.03 1.24 12.88
N GLN A 97 12.68 0.00 13.22
CA GLN A 97 12.83 -1.14 12.31
C GLN A 97 11.90 -1.03 11.10
N TYR A 98 10.64 -0.67 11.33
CA TYR A 98 9.66 -0.51 10.25
C TYR A 98 9.94 0.73 9.40
N GLY A 99 10.45 1.81 10.01
CA GLY A 99 10.92 2.99 9.29
C GLY A 99 12.10 2.71 8.36
N ARG A 100 13.11 1.96 8.83
CA ARG A 100 14.25 1.55 7.97
C ARG A 100 13.81 0.63 6.82
N ARG A 101 12.86 -0.28 7.08
CA ARG A 101 12.30 -1.16 6.03
C ARG A 101 11.54 -0.36 4.97
N SER A 102 10.73 0.62 5.39
CA SER A 102 10.04 1.54 4.48
C SER A 102 11.02 2.31 3.58
N ALA A 103 12.09 2.85 4.16
CA ALA A 103 13.11 3.60 3.43
C ALA A 103 13.85 2.73 2.38
N ASN A 104 14.27 1.52 2.76
CA ASN A 104 14.94 0.59 1.83
C ASN A 104 14.04 0.19 0.65
N LEU A 105 12.73 -0.02 0.87
CA LEU A 105 11.80 -0.34 -0.20
C LEU A 105 11.59 0.84 -1.15
N LEU A 106 11.55 2.07 -0.61
CA LEU A 106 11.43 3.27 -1.42
C LEU A 106 12.67 3.52 -2.28
N GLU A 107 13.87 3.25 -1.75
CA GLU A 107 15.11 3.32 -2.53
C GLU A 107 15.13 2.29 -3.66
N GLN A 108 14.71 1.05 -3.40
CA GLN A 108 14.61 0.01 -4.43
C GLN A 108 13.59 0.37 -5.52
N ALA A 109 12.45 0.96 -5.15
CA ALA A 109 11.45 1.41 -6.12
C ALA A 109 12.03 2.45 -7.07
N LYS A 110 12.77 3.44 -6.54
CA LYS A 110 13.43 4.48 -7.35
C LYS A 110 14.52 3.94 -8.28
N ALA A 111 15.16 2.83 -7.93
CA ALA A 111 16.22 2.24 -8.75
C ALA A 111 15.69 1.41 -9.93
N LYS A 112 14.39 1.05 -9.93
CA LYS A 112 13.72 0.26 -10.99
C LYS A 112 12.85 1.10 -11.93
N ASP A 113 12.74 2.41 -11.68
CA ASP A 113 11.99 3.40 -12.48
C ASP A 113 12.96 4.12 -13.45
#